data_AF-A0A851M5G6-F1
#
_entry.id   AF-A0A851M5G6-F1
#
_cell.length_a   1.000
_cell.length_b   1.000
_cell.length_c   1.000
_cell.angle_alpha   90.00
_cell.angle_beta   90.00
_cell.angle_gamma   90.00
#
_symmetry.space_group_name_H-M   'P 1'
#
loop_
_entity.id
_entity.type
_entity.pdbx_description
1 polymer ?
#
loop_
_entity_poly.entity_id
_entity_poly.type
_entity_poly.pdbx_seq_one_letter_code
_entity_poly.pdbx_strand_id
1 'polypeptide(L)'
;YPTWKRTLNRRVREAQTKRFCKAQAIQRRLEEIEVTFRELEQQGIKLEKLLRDEDATPADQKTQWMNQLLYLVQKKNSLMSEESDLMITVQELKLEEQQWQLDQKLRCYMNRE
;
A
#
# COMPACT_ATOMS: atom_id res chain seq x y z
N TYR A 1 31.49 -19.95 27.25
CA TYR A 1 30.58 -20.31 26.14
C TYR A 1 30.22 -19.07 25.33
N PRO A 2 30.26 -19.09 23.98
CA PRO A 2 30.21 -17.88 23.17
C PRO A 2 28.78 -17.33 23.10
N THR A 3 28.41 -16.52 24.09
CA THR A 3 27.14 -15.78 24.17
C THR A 3 26.94 -14.85 22.97
N TRP A 4 28.02 -14.34 22.38
CA TRP A 4 27.99 -13.45 21.21
C TRP A 4 27.34 -14.08 19.98
N LYS A 5 27.54 -15.39 19.73
CA LYS A 5 26.93 -16.09 18.58
C LYS A 5 25.41 -16.21 18.73
N ARG A 6 24.92 -16.39 19.96
CA ARG A 6 23.48 -16.38 20.28
C ARG A 6 22.89 -14.98 20.08
N THR A 7 23.58 -13.94 20.54
CA THR A 7 23.14 -12.54 20.38
C THR A 7 23.07 -12.13 18.90
N LEU A 8 24.04 -12.55 18.08
CA LEU A 8 24.05 -12.27 16.64
C LEU A 8 22.88 -12.96 15.93
N ASN A 9 22.67 -14.25 16.18
CA ASN A 9 21.54 -15.00 15.61
C ASN A 9 20.19 -14.41 16.03
N ARG A 10 20.07 -13.92 17.27
CA ARG A 10 18.87 -13.23 17.74
C ARG A 10 18.62 -11.94 16.95
N ARG A 11 19.64 -11.11 16.75
CA ARG A 11 19.53 -9.87 15.95
C ARG A 11 19.08 -10.13 14.51
N VAL A 12 19.60 -11.19 13.88
CA VAL A 12 19.19 -11.58 12.52
C VAL A 12 17.71 -11.95 12.48
N ARG A 13 17.25 -12.78 13.44
CA ARG A 13 15.82 -13.15 13.53
C ARG A 13 14.93 -11.94 13.80
N GLU A 14 15.31 -11.06 14.73
CA GLU A 14 14.57 -9.84 15.03
C GLU A 14 14.44 -8.93 13.80
N ALA A 15 15.51 -8.75 13.02
CA ALA A 15 15.47 -7.97 11.79
C ALA A 15 14.54 -8.59 10.74
N GLN A 16 14.58 -9.91 10.58
CA GLN A 16 13.69 -10.64 9.67
C GLN A 16 12.22 -10.51 10.09
N THR A 17 11.91 -10.68 11.38
CA THR A 17 10.56 -10.50 11.91
C THR A 17 10.05 -9.08 11.71
N LYS A 18 10.89 -8.06 11.96
CA LYS A 18 10.51 -6.65 11.73
C LYS A 18 10.17 -6.38 10.26
N ARG A 19 10.98 -6.87 9.32
CA ARG A 19 10.70 -6.74 7.88
C ARG A 19 9.40 -7.42 7.50
N PHE A 20 9.18 -8.64 7.99
CA PHE A 20 7.94 -9.38 7.74
C PHE A 20 6.71 -8.63 8.28
N CYS A 21 6.77 -8.13 9.51
CA CYS A 21 5.68 -7.34 10.09
C CYS A 21 5.42 -6.05 9.30
N LYS A 22 6.47 -5.36 8.81
CA LYS A 22 6.33 -4.18 7.95
C LYS A 22 5.64 -4.53 6.63
N ALA A 23 6.06 -5.60 5.96
CA ALA A 23 5.43 -6.08 4.74
C ALA A 23 3.95 -6.46 4.96
N GLN A 24 3.65 -7.15 6.06
CA GLN A 24 2.27 -7.52 6.40
C GLN A 24 1.39 -6.30 6.69
N ALA A 25 1.93 -5.27 7.36
CA ALA A 25 1.19 -4.04 7.61
C ALA A 25 0.86 -3.30 6.31
N ILE A 26 1.82 -3.23 5.38
CA ILE A 26 1.60 -2.63 4.04
C ILE A 26 0.53 -3.42 3.28
N GLN A 27 0.61 -4.75 3.28
CA GLN A 27 -0.37 -5.61 2.61
C GLN A 27 -1.79 -5.38 3.13
N ARG A 28 -1.98 -5.32 4.45
CA ARG A 28 -3.29 -5.00 5.05
C ARG A 28 -3.79 -3.63 4.60
N ARG A 29 -2.91 -2.62 4.55
CA ARG A 29 -3.30 -1.28 4.15
C ARG A 29 -3.72 -1.22 2.68
N LEU A 30 -3.04 -1.94 1.79
CA LEU A 30 -3.43 -2.07 0.39
C LEU A 30 -4.82 -2.73 0.24
N GLU A 31 -5.10 -3.77 1.03
CA GLU A 31 -6.42 -4.43 1.05
C GLU A 31 -7.52 -3.48 1.54
N GLU A 32 -7.26 -2.67 2.57
CA GLU A 32 -8.18 -1.62 3.03
C GLU A 32 -8.46 -0.59 1.93
N ILE A 33 -7.41 -0.12 1.24
CA ILE A 33 -7.54 0.81 0.12
C ILE A 33 -8.40 0.18 -0.99
N GLU A 34 -8.15 -1.07 -1.36
CA GLU A 34 -8.92 -1.78 -2.39
C GLU A 34 -10.41 -1.87 -2.05
N VAL A 35 -10.75 -2.21 -0.80
CA VAL A 35 -12.15 -2.24 -0.34
C VAL A 35 -12.80 -0.86 -0.47
N THR A 36 -12.13 0.19 0.02
CA THR A 36 -12.67 1.56 -0.08
C THR A 36 -12.80 2.03 -1.54
N PHE A 37 -11.89 1.61 -2.42
CA PHE A 37 -11.94 1.94 -3.84
C PHE A 37 -13.17 1.33 -4.52
N ARG A 38 -13.47 0.06 -4.21
CA ARG A 38 -14.67 -0.63 -4.72
C ARG A 38 -15.97 0.05 -4.24
N GLU A 39 -16.01 0.51 -3.00
CA GLU A 39 -17.16 1.27 -2.48
C GLU A 39 -17.35 2.60 -3.21
N LEU A 40 -16.26 3.35 -3.45
CA LEU A 40 -16.30 4.60 -4.20
C LEU A 40 -16.71 4.39 -5.65
N GLU A 41 -16.26 3.31 -6.29
CA GLU A 41 -16.67 2.95 -7.64
C GLU A 41 -18.18 2.64 -7.71
N GLN A 42 -18.73 1.90 -6.75
CA GLN A 42 -20.17 1.67 -6.67
C GLN A 42 -20.97 2.95 -6.46
N GLN A 43 -20.47 3.87 -5.62
CA GLN A 43 -21.09 5.19 -5.43
C GLN A 43 -21.04 6.02 -6.73
N GLY A 44 -19.91 6.00 -7.43
CA GLY A 44 -19.73 6.66 -8.73
C GLY A 44 -20.71 6.14 -9.78
N ILE A 45 -20.84 4.81 -9.92
CA ILE A 45 -21.79 4.20 -10.87
C ILE A 45 -23.23 4.61 -10.58
N LYS A 46 -23.63 4.69 -9.30
CA LYS A 46 -24.97 5.14 -8.91
C LYS A 46 -25.18 6.61 -9.28
N LEU A 47 -24.19 7.45 -9.01
CA LEU A 47 -24.23 8.88 -9.34
C LEU A 47 -24.29 9.12 -10.85
N GLU A 48 -23.51 8.38 -11.65
CA GLU A 48 -23.51 8.45 -13.11
C GLU A 48 -24.86 8.02 -13.71
N LYS A 49 -25.49 6.97 -13.16
CA LYS A 49 -26.83 6.56 -13.59
C LYS A 49 -27.86 7.65 -13.34
N LEU A 50 -27.85 8.22 -12.13
CA LEU A 50 -28.73 9.34 -11.78
C LEU A 50 -28.52 10.55 -12.70
N LEU A 51 -27.27 10.89 -13.01
CA LEU A 51 -26.93 11.97 -13.94
C LEU A 51 -27.37 11.70 -15.39
N ARG A 52 -27.50 10.42 -15.79
CA ARG A 52 -27.86 10.02 -17.16
C ARG A 52 -29.36 9.88 -17.38
N ASP A 53 -30.11 9.51 -16.34
CA ASP A 53 -31.56 9.30 -16.41
C ASP A 53 -32.35 10.63 -16.35
N GLU A 54 -31.68 11.76 -16.17
CA GLU A 54 -32.34 13.05 -15.98
C GLU A 54 -32.23 14.01 -17.16
N ASP A 55 -33.24 13.94 -18.03
CA ASP A 55 -33.52 14.96 -19.06
C ASP A 55 -34.29 16.19 -18.48
N ALA A 56 -34.64 16.21 -17.18
CA ALA A 56 -35.58 17.19 -16.61
C ALA A 56 -35.31 17.71 -15.18
N THR A 57 -34.07 17.66 -14.67
CA THR A 57 -33.80 18.14 -13.29
C THR A 57 -33.47 19.61 -13.13
N PRO A 58 -33.81 20.19 -11.95
CA PRO A 58 -33.40 21.53 -11.57
C PRO A 58 -31.86 21.67 -11.51
N ALA A 59 -31.36 22.83 -11.94
CA ALA A 59 -29.93 23.16 -11.97
C ALA A 59 -29.23 23.01 -10.59
N ASP A 60 -29.97 23.19 -9.49
CA ASP A 60 -29.44 23.05 -8.13
C ASP A 60 -29.06 21.60 -7.78
N GLN A 61 -29.86 20.61 -8.20
CA GLN A 61 -29.56 19.18 -7.97
C GLN A 61 -28.35 18.75 -8.81
N LYS A 62 -28.27 19.21 -10.05
CA LYS A 62 -27.10 18.98 -10.91
C LYS A 62 -25.82 19.52 -10.28
N THR A 63 -25.88 20.70 -9.66
CA THR A 63 -24.73 21.28 -8.95
C THR A 63 -24.32 20.45 -7.75
N GLN A 64 -25.28 19.93 -6.97
CA GLN A 64 -25.00 19.03 -5.85
C GLN A 64 -24.32 17.73 -6.30
N TRP A 65 -24.79 17.12 -7.39
CA TRP A 65 -24.20 15.89 -7.92
C TRP A 65 -22.81 16.12 -8.54
N MET A 66 -22.57 17.25 -9.21
CA MET A 66 -21.24 17.62 -9.66
C MET A 66 -20.27 17.78 -8.48
N ASN A 67 -20.71 18.39 -7.38
CA ASN A 67 -19.89 18.49 -6.16
C ASN A 67 -19.61 17.11 -5.54
N GLN A 68 -20.59 16.20 -5.54
CA GLN A 68 -20.38 14.82 -5.10
C GLN A 68 -19.40 14.07 -6.00
N LEU A 69 -19.49 14.24 -7.32
CA LEU A 69 -18.56 13.63 -8.27
C LEU A 69 -17.14 14.15 -8.05
N LEU A 70 -16.99 15.47 -7.88
CA LEU A 70 -15.70 16.07 -7.57
C LEU A 70 -15.11 15.50 -6.27
N TYR A 71 -15.92 15.36 -5.22
CA TYR A 71 -15.50 14.75 -3.97
C TYR A 71 -15.04 13.29 -4.15
N LEU A 72 -15.80 12.48 -4.90
CA LEU A 72 -15.43 11.08 -5.18
C LEU A 72 -14.10 10.99 -5.93
N VAL A 73 -13.89 11.85 -6.93
CA VAL A 73 -12.64 11.91 -7.70
C VAL A 73 -11.46 12.33 -6.83
N GLN A 74 -11.64 13.37 -5.99
CA GLN A 74 -10.60 13.80 -5.06
C GLN A 74 -10.22 12.69 -4.09
N LYS A 75 -11.21 12.02 -3.50
CA LYS A 75 -10.98 10.91 -2.57
C LYS A 75 -10.28 9.73 -3.25
N LYS A 76 -10.69 9.38 -4.48
CA LYS A 76 -10.02 8.36 -5.30
C LYS A 76 -8.57 8.72 -5.60
N ASN A 77 -8.29 9.98 -5.94
CA ASN A 77 -6.93 10.45 -6.18
C ASN A 77 -6.06 10.37 -4.92
N SER A 78 -6.59 10.74 -3.74
CA SER A 78 -5.87 10.60 -2.48
C SER A 78 -5.52 9.14 -2.16
N LEU A 79 -6.48 8.22 -2.34
CA LEU A 79 -6.24 6.78 -2.14
C LEU A 79 -5.20 6.22 -3.13
N MET A 80 -5.25 6.66 -4.39
CA MET A 80 -4.28 6.25 -5.40
C MET A 80 -2.86 6.77 -5.10
N SER A 81 -2.75 7.99 -4.57
CA SER A 81 -1.47 8.52 -4.08
C SER A 81 -0.93 7.68 -2.94
N GLU A 82 -1.76 7.34 -1.95
CA GLU A 82 -1.37 6.50 -0.82
C GLU A 82 -0.96 5.09 -1.28
N GLU A 83 -1.70 4.49 -2.22
CA GLU A 83 -1.37 3.20 -2.82
C GLU A 83 0.00 3.25 -3.51
N SER A 84 0.26 4.30 -4.30
CA SER A 84 1.56 4.50 -4.96
C SER A 84 2.71 4.56 -3.94
N ASP A 85 2.55 5.33 -2.86
CA ASP A 85 3.54 5.43 -1.80
C ASP A 85 3.79 4.06 -1.13
N LEU A 86 2.73 3.32 -0.83
CA LEU A 86 2.84 1.95 -0.31
C LEU A 86 3.56 1.02 -1.29
N MET A 87 3.28 1.12 -2.59
CA MET A 87 3.95 0.31 -3.61
C MET A 87 5.46 0.61 -3.71
N ILE A 88 5.86 1.87 -3.52
CA ILE A 88 7.28 2.23 -3.39
C ILE A 88 7.89 1.53 -2.17
N THR A 89 7.23 1.58 -1.00
CA THR A 89 7.75 0.91 0.21
C THR A 89 7.86 -0.61 0.07
N VAL A 90 6.98 -1.25 -0.72
CA VAL A 90 7.09 -2.68 -1.07
C VAL A 90 8.36 -2.94 -1.89
N GLN A 91 8.68 -2.08 -2.85
CA GLN A 91 9.89 -2.20 -3.65
C GLN A 91 11.15 -2.00 -2.80
N GLU A 92 11.16 -1.00 -1.92
CA GLU A 92 12.26 -0.77 -0.96
C GLU A 92 12.53 -2.01 -0.11
N LEU A 93 11.48 -2.62 0.45
CA LEU A 93 11.59 -3.85 1.24
C LEU A 93 12.19 -5.02 0.44
N LYS A 94 11.84 -5.16 -0.84
CA LYS A 94 12.42 -6.18 -1.73
C LYS A 94 13.90 -5.94 -1.95
N LEU A 95 14.30 -4.69 -2.15
CA LEU A 95 15.71 -4.30 -2.31
C LEU A 95 16.52 -4.54 -1.03
N GLU A 96 15.97 -4.19 0.14
CA GLU A 96 16.60 -4.47 1.44
C GLU A 96 16.84 -5.96 1.68
N GLU A 97 15.92 -6.82 1.22
CA GLU A 97 16.07 -8.27 1.30
C GLU A 97 17.16 -8.76 0.34
N GLN A 98 17.17 -8.30 -0.91
CA GLN A 98 18.22 -8.64 -1.87
C GLN A 98 19.61 -8.22 -1.38
N GLN A 99 19.73 -7.00 -0.84
CA GLN A 99 20.98 -6.51 -0.25
C GLN A 99 21.45 -7.40 0.89
N TRP A 100 20.55 -7.80 1.80
CA TRP A 100 20.89 -8.70 2.89
C TRP A 100 21.39 -10.07 2.40
N GLN A 101 20.74 -10.65 1.39
CA GLN A 101 21.17 -11.92 0.79
C GLN A 101 22.57 -11.82 0.18
N LEU A 102 22.87 -10.71 -0.51
CA LEU A 102 24.19 -10.46 -1.07
C LEU A 102 25.25 -10.29 0.02
N ASP A 103 24.96 -9.55 1.08
CA ASP A 103 25.86 -9.38 2.22
C ASP A 103 26.19 -10.71 2.92
N GLN A 104 25.20 -11.59 3.08
CA GLN A 104 25.43 -12.93 3.63
C GLN A 104 26.34 -13.77 2.73
N LYS A 105 26.13 -13.72 1.40
CA LYS A 105 27.00 -14.40 0.44
C LYS A 105 28.43 -13.87 0.52
N LEU A 106 28.62 -12.55 0.54
CA LEU A 106 29.93 -11.91 0.64
C LEU A 106 30.66 -12.30 1.93
N ARG A 107 29.97 -12.28 3.08
CA ARG A 107 30.54 -12.78 4.36
C ARG A 107 30.92 -14.25 4.29
N CYS A 108 30.14 -15.09 3.61
CA CYS A 108 30.49 -16.50 3.42
C CYS A 108 31.76 -16.68 2.59
N TYR A 109 31.97 -15.86 1.55
CA TYR A 109 33.21 -15.89 0.77
C TYR A 109 34.42 -15.42 1.59
N MET A 110 34.30 -14.28 2.28
CA MET A 110 35.39 -13.72 3.10
C MET A 110 35.81 -14.60 4.29
N ASN A 111 34.92 -15.47 4.78
CA ASN A 111 35.25 -16.41 5.87
C ASN A 111 35.79 -17.77 5.36
N ARG A 112 35.78 -17.99 4.04
CA ARG A 112 36.35 -19.19 3.40
C ARG A 112 37.79 -19.00 2.94
N GLU A 113 38.22 -17.74 2.77
CA GLU A 113 39.62 -17.32 2.68
C GLU A 113 40.22 -17.17 4.08
#